data_AF-A0A7H9SVU4-F1
#
_entry.id   AF-A0A7H9SVU4-F1
#
_cell.length_a   1.000
_cell.length_b   1.000
_cell.length_c   1.000
_cell.angle_alpha   90.00
_cell.angle_beta   90.00
_cell.angle_gamma   90.00
#
_symmetry.space_group_name_H-M   'P 1'
#
loop_
_entity.id
_entity.type
_entity.pdbx_description
1 polymer ?
#
loop_
_entity_poly.entity_id
_entity_poly.type
_entity_poly.pdbx_seq_one_letter_code
_entity_poly.pdbx_strand_id
1 'polypeptide(L)'
;IAPKPEGVITKNKWDKDKAWIAQAQDYLTQICPEWVKKYVNYGRSSLMRTVLPSVSFLRKTSSSPVTCHATGFYPNRADLI
;
A
#
# COMPACT_ATOMS: atom_id res chain seq x y z
N ILE A 1 9.26 -10.79 -19.14
CA ILE A 1 10.18 -11.95 -19.01
C ILE A 1 9.95 -12.56 -17.63
N ALA A 2 10.00 -13.90 -17.51
CA ALA A 2 9.93 -14.53 -16.18
C ALA A 2 11.17 -14.08 -15.37
N PRO A 3 11.02 -13.53 -14.14
CA PRO A 3 12.16 -12.99 -13.39
C PRO A 3 13.22 -14.02 -13.03
N LYS A 4 12.85 -15.30 -12.96
CA LYS A 4 13.74 -16.43 -12.73
C LYS A 4 13.46 -17.58 -13.70
N PRO A 5 14.45 -18.42 -14.04
CA PRO A 5 14.29 -19.55 -14.97
C PRO A 5 13.20 -20.53 -14.57
N GLU A 6 13.01 -20.76 -13.27
CA GLU A 6 12.00 -21.67 -12.71
C GLU A 6 10.56 -21.24 -13.08
N GLY A 7 10.35 -19.96 -13.37
CA GLY A 7 9.05 -19.40 -13.76
C GLY A 7 8.73 -19.54 -15.26
N VAL A 8 9.67 -19.96 -16.10
CA VAL A 8 9.51 -19.97 -17.57
C VAL A 8 8.40 -20.92 -18.00
N ILE A 9 8.28 -22.09 -17.36
CA ILE A 9 7.25 -23.09 -17.69
C ILE A 9 5.85 -22.50 -17.46
N THR A 10 5.62 -21.88 -16.30
CA THR A 10 4.33 -21.25 -15.96
C THR A 10 4.02 -20.09 -16.88
N LYS A 11 5.02 -19.22 -17.16
CA LYS A 11 4.87 -18.14 -18.13
C LYS A 11 4.41 -18.67 -19.49
N ASN A 12 5.09 -19.68 -20.03
CA ASN A 12 4.74 -20.23 -21.35
C ASN A 12 3.34 -20.86 -21.37
N LYS A 13 2.88 -21.43 -20.25
CA LYS A 13 1.52 -21.94 -20.11
C LYS A 13 0.50 -20.79 -20.15
N TRP A 14 0.73 -19.72 -19.39
CA TRP A 14 -0.19 -18.57 -19.33
C TRP A 14 -0.18 -17.74 -20.62
N ASP A 15 0.98 -17.55 -21.24
CA ASP A 15 1.11 -16.82 -22.51
C ASP A 15 0.32 -17.49 -23.66
N LYS A 16 0.09 -18.81 -23.58
CA LYS A 16 -0.72 -19.55 -24.55
C LYS A 16 -2.22 -19.44 -24.28
N ASP A 17 -2.63 -19.02 -23.09
CA ASP A 17 -4.03 -18.90 -22.70
C ASP A 17 -4.55 -17.48 -22.98
N LYS A 18 -5.04 -17.27 -24.20
CA LYS A 18 -5.56 -15.98 -24.64
C LYS A 18 -6.81 -15.54 -23.86
N ALA A 19 -7.64 -16.49 -23.42
CA ALA A 19 -8.86 -16.18 -22.66
C ALA A 19 -8.49 -15.65 -21.28
N TRP A 20 -7.53 -16.29 -20.61
CA TRP A 20 -6.98 -15.81 -19.35
C TRP A 20 -6.38 -14.41 -19.48
N ILE A 21 -5.59 -14.15 -20.52
CA ILE A 21 -4.99 -12.83 -20.75
C ILE A 21 -6.07 -11.75 -20.92
N ALA A 22 -7.09 -12.01 -21.74
CA ALA A 22 -8.19 -11.06 -21.96
C ALA A 22 -8.98 -10.79 -20.67
N GLN A 23 -9.28 -11.83 -19.90
CA GLN A 23 -9.97 -11.69 -18.61
C GLN A 23 -9.13 -10.93 -17.58
N ALA A 24 -7.83 -11.22 -17.49
CA ALA A 24 -6.93 -10.51 -16.60
C ALA A 24 -6.82 -9.03 -16.98
N GLN A 25 -6.75 -8.73 -18.28
CA GLN A 25 -6.74 -7.35 -18.76
C GLN A 25 -8.04 -6.61 -18.43
N ASP A 26 -9.20 -7.21 -18.69
CA ASP A 26 -10.49 -6.61 -18.36
C ASP A 26 -10.63 -6.37 -16.84
N TYR A 27 -10.24 -7.36 -16.03
CA TYR A 27 -10.27 -7.23 -14.59
C TYR A 27 -9.39 -6.09 -14.10
N LEU A 28 -8.14 -6.00 -14.57
CA LEU A 28 -7.20 -4.99 -14.11
C LEU A 28 -7.54 -3.57 -14.60
N THR A 29 -8.15 -3.44 -15.77
CA THR A 29 -8.40 -2.12 -16.39
C THR A 29 -9.80 -1.58 -16.14
N GLN A 30 -10.80 -2.44 -15.97
CA GLN A 30 -12.20 -2.04 -15.76
C GLN A 30 -12.65 -2.37 -14.34
N ILE A 31 -12.71 -3.67 -14.02
CA ILE A 31 -13.36 -4.17 -12.79
C ILE A 31 -12.64 -3.66 -11.54
N CYS A 32 -11.33 -3.85 -11.44
CA CYS A 32 -10.55 -3.48 -10.27
C CYS A 32 -10.64 -1.97 -9.95
N PRO A 33 -10.41 -1.04 -10.91
CA PRO A 33 -10.61 0.39 -10.66
C PRO A 33 -12.03 0.77 -10.23
N GLU A 34 -13.07 0.13 -10.79
CA GLU A 34 -14.46 0.37 -10.38
C GLU A 34 -14.70 -0.03 -8.92
N TRP A 35 -14.23 -1.21 -8.52
CA TRP A 35 -14.33 -1.68 -7.14
C TRP A 35 -13.53 -0.80 -6.17
N VAL A 36 -12.32 -0.38 -6.55
CA VAL A 36 -11.52 0.54 -5.73
C VAL A 36 -12.26 1.85 -5.50
N LYS A 37 -12.83 2.47 -6.56
CA LYS A 37 -13.65 3.69 -6.41
C LYS A 37 -14.83 3.46 -5.46
N LYS A 38 -15.52 2.33 -5.59
CA LYS A 38 -16.65 1.96 -4.74
C LYS A 38 -16.24 1.85 -3.27
N TYR A 39 -15.14 1.14 -2.98
CA TYR A 39 -14.65 0.99 -1.60
C TYR A 39 -14.13 2.29 -1.00
N VAL A 40 -13.46 3.14 -1.79
CA VAL A 40 -13.04 4.47 -1.35
C VAL A 40 -14.25 5.34 -1.01
N ASN A 41 -15.32 5.27 -1.80
CA ASN A 41 -16.55 5.99 -1.52
C ASN A 41 -17.24 5.47 -0.24
N TYR A 42 -17.32 4.15 -0.06
CA TYR A 42 -17.90 3.54 1.14
C TYR A 42 -17.11 3.87 2.41
N GLY A 43 -15.78 3.81 2.34
CA GLY A 43 -14.89 4.08 3.46
C GLY A 43 -14.45 5.54 3.59
N ARG A 44 -15.08 6.48 2.86
CA ARG A 44 -14.55 7.84 2.67
C ARG A 44 -14.22 8.56 3.99
N SER A 45 -15.10 8.46 4.98
CA SER A 45 -14.90 9.09 6.29
C SER A 45 -13.67 8.55 7.03
N SER A 46 -13.38 7.25 6.91
CA SER A 46 -12.24 6.59 7.56
C SER A 46 -10.94 6.74 6.76
N LEU A 47 -11.00 6.56 5.44
CA LEU A 47 -9.84 6.58 4.54
C LEU A 47 -9.29 7.99 4.31
N MET A 48 -10.14 9.01 4.32
CA MET A 48 -9.74 10.41 4.18
C MET A 48 -9.55 11.09 5.54
N ARG A 49 -9.64 10.35 6.65
CA ARG A 49 -9.39 10.89 7.98
C ARG A 49 -7.92 11.29 8.10
N THR A 50 -7.66 12.40 8.75
CA THR A 50 -6.32 12.80 9.18
C THR A 50 -6.28 12.80 10.70
N VAL A 51 -5.24 12.20 11.28
CA VAL A 51 -5.00 12.22 12.72
C VAL A 51 -3.60 12.73 12.98
N LEU A 52 -3.50 13.79 13.77
CA LEU A 52 -2.22 14.37 14.16
C LEU A 52 -1.46 13.43 15.10
N PRO A 53 -0.12 13.42 15.05
CA PRO A 53 0.67 12.65 15.99
C PRO A 53 0.58 13.23 17.39
N SER A 54 0.53 12.34 18.37
CA SER A 54 0.98 12.66 19.72
C SER A 54 2.50 12.58 19.75
N VAL A 55 3.15 13.66 20.20
CA VAL A 55 4.61 13.78 20.20
C VAL A 55 5.12 13.86 21.63
N SER A 56 6.13 13.04 21.94
CA SER A 56 6.84 13.06 23.22
C SER A 56 8.35 13.07 23.02
N PHE A 57 9.05 13.74 23.92
CA PHE A 57 10.50 13.74 23.98
C PHE A 57 10.98 12.75 25.02
N LEU A 58 11.72 11.75 24.57
CA LEU A 58 12.23 10.67 25.41
C LEU A 58 13.73 10.89 25.62
N ARG A 59 14.16 10.80 26.88
CA ARG A 59 15.56 10.86 27.26
C ARG A 59 15.79 9.87 28.41
N LYS A 60 16.74 8.94 28.22
CA LYS A 60 17.02 7.88 29.20
C LYS A 60 17.76 8.40 30.45
N THR A 61 18.74 9.27 30.26
CA THR A 61 19.52 9.93 31.32
C THR A 61 19.77 11.39 30.94
N SER A 62 20.13 12.26 31.90
CA SER A 62 20.37 13.68 31.62
C SER A 62 21.38 13.93 30.49
N SER A 63 22.37 13.04 30.32
CA SER A 63 23.41 13.07 29.28
C SER A 63 23.05 12.37 27.98
N SER A 64 21.94 11.61 27.91
CA SER A 64 21.54 10.90 26.71
C SER A 64 20.99 11.84 25.64
N PRO A 65 21.18 11.53 24.33
CA PRO A 65 20.47 12.21 23.24
C PRO A 65 18.95 12.18 23.45
N VAL A 66 18.29 13.22 22.97
CA VAL A 66 16.82 13.31 23.00
C VAL A 66 16.26 12.61 21.77
N THR A 67 15.31 11.71 21.97
CA THR A 67 14.53 11.07 20.89
C THR A 67 13.16 11.73 20.81
N CYS A 68 12.79 12.21 19.62
CA CYS A 68 11.41 12.60 19.30
C CYS A 68 10.61 11.34 18.96
N HIS A 69 9.53 11.10 19.68
CA HIS A 69 8.65 9.97 19.46
C HIS A 69 7.25 10.46 19.06
N ALA A 70 6.86 10.19 17.81
CA ALA A 70 5.55 10.50 17.26
C ALA A 70 4.72 9.21 17.15
N THR A 71 3.50 9.21 17.68
CA THR A 71 2.60 8.04 17.65
C THR A 71 1.14 8.45 17.47
N GLY A 72 0.27 7.49 17.14
CA GLY A 72 -1.18 7.69 17.05
C GLY A 72 -1.66 8.49 15.84
N PHE A 73 -0.82 8.71 14.84
CA PHE A 73 -1.18 9.46 13.63
C PHE A 73 -1.63 8.57 12.47
N TYR A 74 -2.35 9.19 11.53
CA TYR A 74 -2.76 8.58 10.26
C TYR A 74 -2.93 9.70 9.21
N PRO A 75 -2.50 9.50 7.94
CA PRO A 75 -1.83 8.33 7.37
C PRO A 75 -0.45 8.03 7.96
N ASN A 76 0.14 6.88 7.62
CA ASN A 76 1.42 6.43 8.18
C ASN A 76 2.65 7.24 7.72
N ARG A 77 2.48 8.19 6.79
CA ARG A 77 3.55 9.08 6.35
C ARG A 77 3.42 10.43 7.05
N ALA A 78 4.49 10.84 7.73
CA ALA A 78 4.65 12.14 8.34
C ALA A 78 6.07 12.65 8.06
N ASP A 79 6.20 13.95 7.81
CA ASP A 79 7.50 14.61 7.67
C ASP A 79 7.81 15.33 8.99
N LEU A 80 8.97 15.02 9.58
CA LEU A 80 9.52 15.72 10.73
C LEU A 80 10.36 16.89 10.18
N ILE A 81 9.71 18.04 9.99
CA ILE A 81 10.39 19.30 9.58
C ILE A 81 10.86 20.03 10.83
#